data_AF-A0A2C6C9T2-F1
#
_entry.id   AF-A0A2C6C9T2-F1
#
_cell.length_a   1.000
_cell.length_b   1.000
_cell.length_c   1.000
_cell.angle_alpha   90.00
_cell.angle_beta   90.00
_cell.angle_gamma   90.00
#
_symmetry.space_group_name_H-M   'P 1'
#
loop_
_entity.id
_entity.type
_entity.pdbx_description
1 polymer ?
#
loop_
_entity_poly.entity_id
_entity_poly.type
_entity_poly.pdbx_seq_one_letter_code
_entity_poly.pdbx_strand_id
1 'polypeptide(L)' 'MSNIIPYKVLVKILLENGWELDHTTGSHEIYVKDGKTCPVKCTKKDIPNGTLASIKRITGLKF' A
#
# COMPACT_ATOMS: atom_id res chain seq x y z
N MET A 1 1.44 -11.01 17.01
CA MET A 1 2.49 -11.17 15.98
C MET A 1 2.56 -9.91 15.15
N SER A 2 3.71 -9.25 15.12
CA SER A 2 3.92 -8.05 14.31
C SER A 2 4.06 -8.47 12.85
N ASN A 3 3.00 -8.35 12.06
CA ASN A 3 3.07 -8.57 10.62
C ASN A 3 3.77 -7.37 9.99
N ILE A 4 5.00 -7.59 9.58
CA ILE A 4 5.82 -6.61 8.89
C ILE A 4 5.92 -7.09 7.44
N ILE A 5 5.44 -6.27 6.51
CA ILE A 5 5.40 -6.62 5.10
C ILE A 5 6.31 -5.66 4.35
N PRO A 6 7.23 -6.19 3.51
CA PRO A 6 8.07 -5.35 2.67
C PRO A 6 7.21 -4.57 1.69
N TYR A 7 7.59 -3.31 1.44
CA TYR A 7 6.90 -2.44 0.49
C TYR A 7 6.70 -3.10 -0.89
N LYS A 8 7.72 -3.80 -1.41
CA LYS A 8 7.63 -4.50 -2.71
C LYS A 8 6.51 -5.54 -2.76
N VAL A 9 6.32 -6.28 -1.67
CA VAL A 9 5.27 -7.31 -1.58
C VAL A 9 3.90 -6.64 -1.58
N LEU A 10 3.74 -5.57 -0.81
CA LEU A 10 2.50 -4.82 -0.74
C LEU A 10 2.12 -4.22 -2.10
N VAL A 11 3.07 -3.60 -2.80
CA VAL A 11 2.85 -3.05 -4.14
C VAL A 11 2.47 -4.12 -5.15
N LYS A 12 3.13 -5.28 -5.10
CA LYS A 12 2.78 -6.39 -5.97
C LYS A 12 1.33 -6.83 -5.75
N ILE A 13 0.92 -6.99 -4.50
CA ILE A 13 -0.47 -7.36 -4.16
C ILE A 13 -1.45 -6.27 -4.61
N LEU A 14 -1.13 -4.99 -4.41
CA LEU A 14 -1.94 -3.87 -4.88
C LEU A 14 -2.15 -3.94 -6.39
N LEU A 15 -1.06 -4.04 -7.17
CA LEU A 15 -1.10 -4.15 -8.63
C LEU A 15 -1.88 -5.39 -9.10
N GLU A 16 -1.66 -6.56 -8.48
CA GLU A 16 -2.40 -7.79 -8.78
C GLU A 16 -3.90 -7.67 -8.48
N ASN A 17 -4.28 -6.82 -7.52
CA ASN A 17 -5.66 -6.53 -7.19
C ASN A 17 -6.24 -5.37 -8.02
N GLY A 18 -5.53 -4.87 -9.04
CA GLY A 18 -6.00 -3.79 -9.92
C GLY A 18 -5.92 -2.41 -9.29
N TRP A 19 -5.01 -2.20 -8.34
CA TRP A 19 -4.63 -0.85 -7.92
C TRP A 19 -3.56 -0.29 -8.84
N GLU A 20 -3.78 0.90 -9.34
CA GLU A 20 -2.86 1.57 -10.26
C GLU A 20 -2.13 2.70 -9.54
N LEU A 21 -0.85 2.91 -9.88
CA LEU A 21 -0.10 4.04 -9.36
C LEU A 21 -0.58 5.31 -10.09
N ASP A 22 -1.16 6.25 -9.35
CA ASP A 22 -1.64 7.52 -9.90
C ASP A 22 -0.49 8.54 -9.98
N HIS A 23 0.13 8.84 -8.84
CA HIS A 23 1.27 9.73 -8.77
C HIS A 23 2.12 9.48 -7.53
N THR A 24 3.37 9.94 -7.59
CA THR A 24 4.32 9.88 -6.48
C THR A 24 4.56 11.27 -5.93
N THR A 25 4.25 11.47 -4.66
CA THR A 25 4.53 12.72 -3.93
C THR A 25 5.71 12.49 -2.98
N GLY A 26 6.92 12.80 -3.46
CA GLY A 26 8.15 12.64 -2.69
C GLY A 26 8.43 11.18 -2.31
N SER A 27 8.31 10.85 -1.02
CA SER A 27 8.49 9.48 -0.51
C SER A 27 7.19 8.68 -0.36
N HIS A 28 6.08 9.17 -0.91
CA HIS A 28 4.79 8.49 -0.90
C HIS A 28 4.29 8.28 -2.32
N GLU A 29 3.75 7.10 -2.58
CA GLU A 29 3.07 6.73 -3.81
C GLU A 29 1.58 6.63 -3.56
N ILE A 30 0.79 7.26 -4.40
CA ILE A 30 -0.66 7.23 -4.30
C ILE A 30 -1.16 6.19 -5.30
N TYR A 31 -1.76 5.13 -4.77
CA TYR A 31 -2.44 4.13 -5.59
C TYR A 31 -3.92 4.43 -5.65
N VAL A 32 -4.53 4.29 -6.83
CA VAL A 32 -5.95 4.52 -7.05
C VAL A 32 -6.63 3.27 -7.58
N LYS A 33 -7.85 3.04 -7.11
CA LYS A 33 -8.74 1.99 -7.60
C LYS A 33 -10.20 2.36 -7.34
N ASP A 34 -11.04 2.34 -8.37
CA ASP A 34 -12.50 2.57 -8.23
C ASP A 34 -12.85 3.83 -7.40
N GLY A 35 -12.09 4.92 -7.61
CA GLY A 35 -12.27 6.18 -6.88
C GLY A 35 -11.75 6.21 -5.44
N LYS A 36 -11.08 5.15 -4.97
CA LYS A 36 -10.36 5.12 -3.69
C LYS A 36 -8.88 5.40 -3.91
N THR A 37 -8.30 6.21 -3.03
CA THR A 37 -6.87 6.52 -2.99
C THR A 37 -6.21 5.86 -1.79
N CYS A 38 -5.07 5.24 -2.01
CA CYS A 38 -4.29 4.55 -1.00
C CYS A 38 -2.85 5.08 -1.01
N PRO A 39 -2.48 5.93 -0.04
CA PRO A 39 -1.10 6.40 0.09
C PRO A 39 -0.22 5.27 0.66
N VAL A 40 0.81 4.90 -0.07
CA VAL A 40 1.82 3.91 0.32
C VAL A 40 3.16 4.61 0.46
N LYS A 41 3.78 4.47 1.63
CA LYS A 41 5.11 5.03 1.86
C LYS A 41 6.17 4.19 1.12
N CYS A 42 6.92 4.84 0.24
CA CYS A 42 7.96 4.23 -0.57
C CYS A 42 9.27 4.09 0.23
N THR A 43 9.26 3.30 1.31
CA THR A 43 10.44 3.03 2.14
C THR A 43 10.99 1.63 1.89
N LYS A 44 12.31 1.53 1.66
CA LYS A 44 13.02 0.27 1.31
C LYS A 44 13.04 -0.83 2.39
N LYS A 45 12.61 -0.54 3.61
CA LYS A 45 12.66 -1.50 4.73
C LYS A 45 11.32 -2.22 4.85
N ASP A 46 10.39 -1.62 5.57
CA ASP A 46 9.27 -2.34 6.14
C ASP A 46 8.09 -1.40 6.36
N ILE A 47 6.88 -1.84 6.01
CA ILE A 47 5.67 -1.07 6.30
C ILE A 47 5.22 -1.43 7.72
N PRO A 48 5.16 -0.46 8.66
CA PRO A 48 4.72 -0.75 10.02
C PRO A 48 3.24 -1.14 10.04
N ASN A 49 2.85 -1.91 11.05
CA ASN A 49 1.50 -2.47 11.17
C ASN A 49 0.39 -1.40 11.15
N GLY A 50 0.66 -0.19 11.66
CA GLY A 50 -0.30 0.93 11.60
C GLY A 50 -0.61 1.37 10.16
N THR A 51 0.41 1.45 9.31
CA THR A 51 0.23 1.77 7.88
C THR A 51 -0.45 0.61 7.16
N LEU A 52 -0.08 -0.64 7.46
CA LEU A 52 -0.77 -1.80 6.91
C LEU A 52 -2.25 -1.82 7.29
N ALA A 53 -2.60 -1.49 8.54
CA ALA A 53 -4.00 -1.44 8.98
C ALA A 53 -4.81 -0.39 8.21
N SER A 54 -4.25 0.80 7.98
CA SER A 54 -4.89 1.83 7.14
C SER A 54 -5.09 1.35 5.71
N ILE A 55 -4.05 0.75 5.12
CA ILE A 55 -4.11 0.23 3.74
C ILE A 55 -5.12 -0.90 3.64
N LYS A 56 -5.17 -1.84 4.60
CA LYS A 56 -6.19 -2.90 4.66
C LYS A 56 -7.60 -2.33 4.74
N ARG A 57 -7.80 -1.26 5.53
CA ARG A 57 -9.12 -0.62 5.68
C ARG A 57 -9.57 0.10 4.41
N ILE A 58 -8.65 0.74 3.68
CA ILE A 58 -8.95 1.42 2.41
C ILE A 58 -9.20 0.39 1.31
N THR A 59 -8.28 -0.57 1.18
CA THR A 59 -8.24 -1.50 0.06
C THR A 59 -9.17 -2.69 0.23
N GLY A 60 -9.56 -3.02 1.47
CA GLY A 60 -10.30 -4.24 1.81
C GLY A 60 -9.47 -5.52 1.67
N LEU A 61 -8.18 -5.41 1.36
CA LEU A 61 -7.30 -6.54 1.11
C LEU A 61 -6.73 -7.09 2.42
N LYS A 62 -6.46 -8.39 2.44
CA LYS A 62 -5.69 -9.04 3.50
C LYS A 62 -4.30 -9.36 2.95
N PHE A 63 -3.30 -8.93 3.70
CA PHE A 63 -1.88 -9.21 3.51
C PHE A 63 -1.35 -9.84 4.80
#